data_AF-A0A127JRK5-F1
#
_entry.id   AF-A0A127JRK5-F1
#
_cell.length_a   1.000
_cell.length_b   1.000
_cell.length_c   1.000
_cell.angle_alpha   90.00
_cell.angle_beta   90.00
_cell.angle_gamma   90.00
#
_symmetry.space_group_name_H-M   'P 1'
#
loop_
_entity.id
_entity.type
_entity.pdbx_description
1 polymer ?
#
loop_
_entity_poly.entity_id
_entity_poly.type
_entity_poly.pdbx_seq_one_letter_code
_entity_poly.pdbx_strand_id
1 'polypeptide(L)'
;MSLYRILENGYLANIKATLMQDFEADAVRALKDAQAKVSNEVNQLVSLADVLHLDADFDAFGSVVDGLIAANNQFMIALDRNAAGDQLYRSAIPHHKSVLRFYKLRCAIAHAGTSSVVYEQFIDADAAVTTLLPTTELIALKCLKIS
;
A
#
# COMPACT_ATOMS: atom_id res chain seq x y z
N MET A 1 2.01 -3.36 12.02
CA MET A 1 2.43 -4.70 11.53
C MET A 1 1.25 -5.62 11.23
N SER A 2 0.27 -5.77 12.13
CA SER A 2 -0.90 -6.66 11.95
C SER A 2 -1.82 -6.27 10.78
N LEU A 3 -2.14 -4.97 10.62
CA LEU A 3 -3.04 -4.48 9.56
C LEU A 3 -2.53 -4.72 8.14
N TYR A 4 -1.22 -4.66 7.91
CA TYR A 4 -0.66 -4.96 6.59
C TYR A 4 -0.73 -6.45 6.25
N ARG A 5 -0.44 -7.33 7.22
CA ARG A 5 -0.54 -8.79 7.04
C ARG A 5 -1.96 -9.21 6.66
N ILE A 6 -2.95 -8.46 7.11
CA ILE A 6 -4.36 -8.64 6.71
C ILE A 6 -4.54 -8.33 5.21
N LEU A 7 -4.04 -7.20 4.72
CA LEU A 7 -4.08 -6.81 3.31
C LEU A 7 -3.36 -7.83 2.42
N GLU A 8 -2.17 -8.25 2.85
CA GLU A 8 -1.34 -9.24 2.18
C GLU A 8 -2.05 -10.59 2.07
N ASN A 9 -2.74 -11.05 3.13
CA ASN A 9 -3.52 -12.28 3.09
C ASN A 9 -4.69 -12.20 2.10
N GLY A 10 -5.43 -11.08 2.07
CA GLY A 10 -6.52 -10.87 1.12
C GLY A 10 -6.03 -10.93 -0.33
N TYR A 11 -4.89 -10.32 -0.60
CA TYR A 11 -4.27 -10.35 -1.92
C TYR A 11 -3.75 -11.75 -2.32
N LEU A 12 -3.03 -12.43 -1.43
CA LEU A 12 -2.53 -13.79 -1.69
C LEU A 12 -3.68 -14.78 -1.94
N ALA A 13 -4.80 -14.62 -1.24
CA ALA A 13 -6.01 -15.39 -1.49
C ALA A 13 -6.55 -15.17 -2.91
N ASN A 14 -6.53 -13.92 -3.40
CA ASN A 14 -6.96 -13.58 -4.76
C ASN A 14 -6.02 -14.15 -5.85
N ILE A 15 -4.70 -14.05 -5.66
CA ILE A 15 -3.75 -14.68 -6.59
C ILE A 15 -3.96 -16.20 -6.61
N LYS A 16 -4.11 -16.82 -5.45
CA LYS A 16 -4.33 -18.26 -5.36
C LYS A 16 -5.59 -18.68 -6.13
N ALA A 17 -6.69 -17.94 -5.95
CA ALA A 17 -7.93 -18.21 -6.68
C ALA A 17 -7.74 -18.09 -8.20
N THR A 18 -7.10 -17.01 -8.66
CA THR A 18 -6.84 -16.78 -10.10
C THR A 18 -5.91 -17.84 -10.69
N LEU A 19 -4.82 -18.17 -9.98
CA LEU A 19 -3.88 -19.21 -10.39
C LEU A 19 -4.61 -20.54 -10.57
N MET A 20 -5.42 -20.96 -9.59
CA MET A 20 -6.15 -22.23 -9.68
C MET A 20 -7.18 -22.26 -10.80
N GLN A 21 -7.81 -21.13 -11.11
CA GLN A 21 -8.74 -21.01 -12.23
C GLN A 21 -8.04 -21.15 -13.60
N ASP A 22 -6.87 -20.52 -13.76
CA ASP A 22 -6.17 -20.48 -15.04
C ASP A 22 -5.19 -21.64 -15.25
N PHE A 23 -4.84 -22.38 -14.19
CA PHE A 23 -3.83 -23.43 -14.20
C PHE A 23 -4.16 -24.59 -15.15
N GLU A 24 -5.42 -25.02 -15.17
CA GLU A 24 -5.85 -26.13 -16.03
C GLU A 24 -5.82 -25.76 -17.52
N ALA A 25 -5.96 -24.48 -17.85
CA ALA A 25 -5.95 -23.99 -19.22
C ALA A 25 -4.53 -23.76 -19.75
N ASP A 26 -3.64 -23.16 -18.95
CA ASP A 26 -2.24 -22.95 -19.30
C ASP A 26 -1.37 -22.75 -18.04
N ALA A 27 -0.87 -23.85 -17.50
CA ALA A 27 -0.13 -23.88 -16.24
C ALA A 27 1.15 -23.03 -16.27
N VAL A 28 1.87 -22.98 -17.39
CA VAL A 28 3.14 -22.24 -17.50
C VAL A 28 2.88 -20.74 -17.48
N ARG A 29 1.89 -20.29 -18.25
CA ARG A 29 1.47 -18.88 -18.25
C ARG A 29 0.91 -18.48 -16.89
N ALA A 30 0.00 -19.27 -16.33
CA ALA A 30 -0.63 -18.98 -15.05
C ALA A 30 0.40 -18.87 -13.90
N LEU A 31 1.39 -19.76 -13.86
CA LEU A 31 2.50 -19.68 -12.89
C LEU A 31 3.35 -18.43 -13.08
N LYS A 32 3.70 -18.09 -14.32
CA LYS A 32 4.50 -16.90 -14.62
C LYS A 32 3.78 -15.61 -14.23
N ASP A 33 2.48 -15.54 -14.49
CA ASP A 33 1.65 -14.39 -14.13
C ASP A 33 1.46 -14.28 -12.62
N ALA A 34 1.23 -15.40 -11.92
CA ALA A 34 1.21 -15.43 -10.47
C ALA A 34 2.56 -14.99 -9.88
N GLN A 35 3.67 -15.46 -10.43
CA GLN A 35 5.01 -15.07 -9.97
C GLN A 35 5.27 -13.57 -10.19
N ALA A 36 4.86 -13.01 -11.33
CA ALA A 36 4.95 -11.57 -11.61
C ALA A 36 4.05 -10.73 -10.69
N LYS A 37 2.86 -11.25 -10.34
CA LYS A 37 1.93 -10.62 -9.39
C LYS A 37 2.45 -10.67 -7.95
N VAL A 38 3.17 -11.73 -7.58
CA VAL A 38 3.79 -11.85 -6.25
C VAL A 38 5.07 -11.01 -6.15
N SER A 39 5.79 -10.79 -7.25
CA SER A 39 7.10 -10.12 -7.21
C SER A 39 7.05 -8.60 -6.97
N ASN A 40 5.87 -7.96 -7.10
CA ASN A 40 5.73 -6.52 -6.89
C ASN A 40 4.63 -6.19 -5.88
N GLU A 41 4.98 -6.12 -4.59
CA GLU A 41 4.09 -5.80 -3.45
C GLU A 41 3.22 -4.55 -3.67
N VAL A 42 3.70 -3.52 -4.38
CA VAL A 42 2.90 -2.31 -4.61
C VAL A 42 1.78 -2.55 -5.62
N ASN A 43 2.03 -3.35 -6.66
CA ASN A 43 0.99 -3.73 -7.63
C ASN A 43 -0.08 -4.60 -6.97
N GLN A 44 0.29 -5.34 -5.92
CA GLN A 44 -0.64 -6.13 -5.12
C GLN A 44 -1.67 -5.24 -4.43
N LEU A 45 -1.19 -4.18 -3.77
CA LEU A 45 -2.02 -3.20 -3.10
C LEU A 45 -2.91 -2.44 -4.10
N VAL A 46 -2.39 -2.09 -5.28
CA VAL A 46 -3.19 -1.45 -6.34
C VAL A 46 -4.32 -2.38 -6.76
N SER A 47 -4.01 -3.64 -7.08
CA SER A 47 -5.02 -4.62 -7.47
C SER A 47 -6.04 -4.89 -6.35
N LEU A 48 -5.62 -4.89 -5.09
CA LEU A 48 -6.51 -5.04 -3.94
C LEU A 48 -7.47 -3.85 -3.84
N ALA A 49 -6.95 -2.63 -4.00
CA ALA A 49 -7.75 -1.41 -3.98
C ALA A 49 -8.84 -1.46 -5.05
N ASP A 50 -8.48 -1.86 -6.28
CA ASP A 50 -9.40 -1.92 -7.41
C ASP A 50 -10.47 -3.02 -7.23
N VAL A 51 -10.08 -4.22 -6.78
CA VAL A 51 -10.99 -5.38 -6.63
C VAL A 51 -11.97 -5.18 -5.48
N LEU A 52 -11.54 -4.52 -4.40
CA LEU A 52 -12.37 -4.28 -3.22
C LEU A 52 -13.07 -2.91 -3.23
N HIS A 53 -12.95 -2.15 -4.33
CA HIS A 53 -13.53 -0.82 -4.49
C HIS A 53 -13.15 0.14 -3.34
N LEU A 54 -11.85 0.16 -3.01
CA LEU A 54 -11.28 0.97 -1.91
C LEU A 54 -10.70 2.30 -2.42
N ASP A 55 -10.93 2.64 -3.68
CA ASP A 55 -10.47 3.87 -4.34
C ASP A 55 -10.75 5.11 -3.48
N ALA A 56 -11.99 5.30 -3.02
CA ALA A 56 -12.36 6.42 -2.16
C ALA A 56 -11.64 6.42 -0.80
N ASP A 57 -11.37 5.25 -0.23
CA ASP A 57 -10.67 5.12 1.06
C ASP A 57 -9.18 5.46 0.92
N PHE A 58 -8.55 5.00 -0.18
CA PHE A 58 -7.18 5.38 -0.50
C PHE A 58 -7.07 6.87 -0.86
N ASP A 59 -8.04 7.46 -1.55
CA ASP A 59 -8.06 8.91 -1.80
C ASP A 59 -8.21 9.73 -0.50
N ALA A 60 -9.03 9.25 0.45
CA ALA A 60 -9.12 9.85 1.77
C ALA A 60 -7.78 9.77 2.52
N PHE A 61 -7.11 8.61 2.48
CA PHE A 61 -5.74 8.46 3.01
C PHE A 61 -4.78 9.45 2.34
N GLY A 62 -4.80 9.55 1.01
CA GLY A 62 -3.97 10.48 0.24
C GLY A 62 -4.18 11.94 0.64
N SER A 63 -5.42 12.33 0.90
CA SER A 63 -5.76 13.69 1.36
C SER A 63 -5.18 14.00 2.74
N VAL A 64 -5.18 13.03 3.66
CA VAL A 64 -4.52 13.18 4.98
C VAL A 64 -3.01 13.34 4.81
N VAL A 65 -2.39 12.57 3.91
CA VAL A 65 -0.96 12.72 3.59
C VAL A 65 -0.66 14.12 3.05
N ASP A 66 -1.48 14.63 2.12
CA ASP A 66 -1.29 15.99 1.58
C ASP A 66 -1.45 17.06 2.66
N GLY A 67 -2.38 16.88 3.61
CA GLY A 67 -2.52 17.74 4.78
C GLY A 67 -1.27 17.75 5.68
N LEU A 68 -0.67 16.58 5.94
CA LEU A 68 0.57 16.47 6.70
C LEU A 68 1.76 17.14 5.98
N ILE A 69 1.85 16.98 4.66
CA ILE A 69 2.86 17.65 3.83
C ILE A 69 2.69 19.17 3.88
N ALA A 70 1.45 19.67 3.76
CA ALA A 70 1.14 21.09 3.87
C ALA A 70 1.46 21.65 5.28
N ALA A 71 1.30 20.84 6.32
CA ALA A 71 1.71 21.14 7.70
C ALA A 71 3.23 21.00 7.93
N ASN A 72 4.02 20.78 6.88
CA ASN A 72 5.47 20.67 6.88
C ASN A 72 6.01 19.48 7.71
N ASN A 73 5.27 18.37 7.76
CA ASN A 73 5.74 17.12 8.35
C ASN A 73 6.90 16.53 7.52
N GLN A 74 8.10 16.51 8.09
CA GLN A 74 9.34 16.14 7.42
C GLN A 74 9.37 14.66 7.03
N PHE A 75 8.85 13.79 7.90
CA PHE A 75 8.73 12.37 7.59
C PHE A 75 7.87 12.12 6.33
N MET A 76 6.69 12.74 6.24
CA MET A 76 5.81 12.60 5.06
C MET A 76 6.42 13.19 3.80
N ILE A 77 7.07 14.35 3.90
CA ILE A 77 7.77 14.96 2.76
C ILE A 77 8.88 14.03 2.26
N ALA A 78 9.65 13.43 3.15
CA ALA A 78 10.71 12.50 2.78
C ALA A 78 10.16 11.23 2.11
N LEU A 79 9.06 10.67 2.61
CA LEU A 79 8.38 9.54 1.97
C LEU A 79 7.83 9.89 0.59
N ASP A 80 7.18 11.04 0.45
CA ASP A 80 6.59 11.47 -0.82
C ASP A 80 7.67 11.72 -1.89
N ARG A 81 8.80 12.32 -1.49
CA ARG A 81 9.97 12.47 -2.37
C ARG A 81 10.54 11.12 -2.82
N ASN A 82 10.63 10.14 -1.92
CA ASN A 82 11.04 8.78 -2.26
C ASN A 82 10.02 8.06 -3.16
N ALA A 83 8.75 8.46 -3.13
CA ALA A 83 7.71 7.94 -4.01
C ALA A 83 7.75 8.57 -5.41
N ALA A 84 8.22 9.81 -5.55
CA ALA A 84 8.17 10.58 -6.81
C ALA A 84 8.90 9.96 -8.01
N GLY A 85 9.82 9.03 -7.78
CA GLY A 85 10.53 8.28 -8.82
C GLY A 85 9.75 7.08 -9.38
N ASP A 86 8.66 6.67 -8.74
CA ASP A 86 7.85 5.53 -9.15
C ASP A 86 6.83 5.92 -10.24
N GLN A 87 6.55 5.01 -11.17
CA GLN A 87 5.57 5.24 -12.24
C GLN A 87 4.16 5.49 -11.68
N LEU A 88 3.79 4.83 -10.58
CA LEU A 88 2.48 5.00 -9.95
C LEU A 88 2.27 6.41 -9.39
N TYR A 89 3.36 7.12 -9.04
CA TYR A 89 3.26 8.49 -8.55
C TYR A 89 2.71 9.46 -9.60
N ARG A 90 2.98 9.19 -10.89
CA ARG A 90 2.53 9.99 -12.04
C ARG A 90 1.34 9.37 -12.75
N SER A 91 0.71 8.36 -12.16
CA SER A 91 -0.46 7.71 -12.75
C SER A 91 -1.59 8.73 -12.94
N ALA A 92 -2.36 8.60 -14.02
CA ALA A 92 -3.57 9.39 -14.24
C ALA A 92 -4.71 8.97 -13.29
N ILE A 93 -4.57 7.82 -12.63
CA ILE A 93 -5.53 7.30 -11.67
C ILE A 93 -5.15 7.82 -10.27
N PRO A 94 -5.98 8.67 -9.63
CA PRO A 94 -5.61 9.38 -8.40
C PRO A 94 -5.21 8.44 -7.24
N HIS A 95 -5.99 7.39 -6.99
CA HIS A 95 -5.77 6.50 -5.85
C HIS A 95 -4.47 5.70 -5.95
N HIS A 96 -3.90 5.52 -7.15
CA HIS A 96 -2.61 4.84 -7.32
C HIS A 96 -1.47 5.55 -6.59
N LYS A 97 -1.46 6.89 -6.60
CA LYS A 97 -0.47 7.66 -5.85
C LYS A 97 -0.64 7.44 -4.34
N SER A 98 -1.89 7.40 -3.88
CA SER A 98 -2.23 7.15 -2.48
C SER A 98 -1.84 5.75 -2.02
N VAL A 99 -2.07 4.73 -2.87
CA VAL A 99 -1.63 3.35 -2.64
C VAL A 99 -0.10 3.26 -2.55
N LEU A 100 0.62 3.93 -3.45
CA LEU A 100 2.07 3.98 -3.40
C LEU A 100 2.57 4.64 -2.09
N ARG A 101 1.96 5.76 -1.68
CA ARG A 101 2.27 6.41 -0.40
C ARG A 101 2.04 5.49 0.80
N PHE A 102 0.92 4.77 0.80
CA PHE A 102 0.60 3.77 1.81
C PHE A 102 1.66 2.66 1.88
N TYR A 103 2.07 2.15 0.73
CA TYR A 103 3.14 1.15 0.64
C TYR A 103 4.46 1.68 1.20
N LYS A 104 4.88 2.89 0.81
CA LYS A 104 6.12 3.52 1.32
C LYS A 104 6.08 3.75 2.83
N LEU A 105 4.92 4.16 3.38
CA LEU A 105 4.70 4.27 4.81
C LEU A 105 4.90 2.92 5.51
N ARG A 106 4.28 1.85 5.00
CA ARG A 106 4.47 0.49 5.55
C ARG A 106 5.93 0.06 5.50
N CYS A 107 6.62 0.27 4.39
CA CYS A 107 8.04 -0.07 4.27
C CYS A 107 8.89 0.68 5.30
N ALA A 108 8.66 1.99 5.49
CA ALA A 108 9.40 2.77 6.46
C ALA A 108 9.18 2.30 7.90
N ILE A 109 7.94 1.94 8.26
CA ILE A 109 7.63 1.39 9.60
C ILE A 109 8.21 -0.02 9.75
N ALA A 110 8.06 -0.90 8.75
CA ALA A 110 8.49 -2.29 8.82
C ALA A 110 10.01 -2.45 8.81
N HIS A 111 10.72 -1.49 8.19
CA HIS A 111 12.17 -1.44 8.18
C HIS A 111 12.78 -0.55 9.27
N ALA A 112 11.96 0.06 10.14
CA ALA A 112 12.45 0.68 11.36
C ALA A 112 13.25 -0.37 12.17
N GLY A 113 14.46 0.00 12.60
CA GLY A 113 15.45 -0.91 13.20
C GLY A 113 16.31 -1.72 12.22
N THR A 114 16.18 -1.54 10.89
CA THR A 114 17.02 -2.22 9.86
C THR A 114 17.54 -1.25 8.79
N SER A 115 17.92 -1.72 7.59
CA SER A 115 18.75 -1.04 6.58
C SER A 115 18.22 0.29 5.99
N SER A 116 17.00 0.73 6.32
CA SER A 116 16.44 2.02 5.89
C SER A 116 15.75 2.71 7.06
N VAL A 117 16.52 3.50 7.80
CA VAL A 117 16.14 4.16 9.06
C VAL A 117 15.32 5.45 8.80
N VAL A 118 14.51 5.49 7.74
CA VAL A 118 13.76 6.71 7.41
C VAL A 118 12.79 7.06 8.53
N TYR A 119 12.14 6.09 9.17
CA TYR A 119 11.21 6.35 10.28
C TYR A 119 11.87 7.02 11.49
N GLU A 120 13.01 6.49 11.96
CA GLU A 120 13.65 6.95 13.20
C GLU A 120 14.45 8.26 12.99
N GLN A 121 14.68 8.66 11.74
CA GLN A 121 15.38 9.91 11.40
C GLN A 121 14.51 11.15 11.59
N PHE A 122 13.19 11.01 11.72
CA PHE A 122 12.28 12.14 11.83
C PHE A 122 11.49 12.10 13.14
N ILE A 123 11.65 13.14 13.94
CA ILE A 123 10.95 13.30 15.23
C ILE A 123 9.42 13.40 15.08
N ASP A 124 8.93 13.75 13.90
CA ASP A 124 7.52 13.91 13.59
C ASP A 124 6.90 12.66 12.92
N ALA A 125 7.64 11.55 12.85
CA ALA A 125 7.17 10.30 12.26
C ALA A 125 6.00 9.68 13.04
N ASP A 126 6.11 9.60 14.37
CA ASP A 126 5.06 9.06 15.23
C ASP A 126 3.76 9.87 15.15
N ALA A 127 3.88 11.20 15.10
CA ALA A 127 2.75 12.10 14.95
C ALA A 127 2.04 11.89 13.59
N ALA A 128 2.80 11.71 12.52
CA ALA A 128 2.25 11.41 11.21
C ALA A 128 1.54 10.05 11.17
N VAL A 129 2.15 8.99 11.73
CA VAL A 129 1.51 7.66 11.79
C VAL A 129 0.23 7.69 12.60
N THR A 130 0.25 8.36 13.75
CA THR A 130 -0.95 8.52 14.60
C THR A 130 -2.07 9.21 13.84
N THR A 131 -1.74 10.24 13.04
CA THR A 131 -2.69 10.97 12.21
C THR A 131 -3.26 10.11 11.07
N LEU A 132 -2.46 9.21 10.50
CA LEU A 132 -2.84 8.31 9.40
C LEU A 132 -3.52 7.02 9.89
N LEU A 133 -3.52 6.75 11.19
CA LEU A 133 -4.05 5.53 11.77
C LEU A 133 -5.54 5.32 11.43
N PRO A 134 -6.44 6.32 11.57
CA PRO A 134 -7.87 6.10 11.34
C PRO A 134 -8.20 5.69 9.90
N THR A 135 -7.56 6.31 8.91
CA THR A 135 -7.77 5.96 7.49
C THR A 135 -7.15 4.61 7.16
N THR A 136 -5.99 4.30 7.75
CA THR A 136 -5.33 2.99 7.61
C THR A 136 -6.15 1.84 8.20
N GLU A 137 -6.73 2.04 9.37
CA GLU A 137 -7.62 1.08 10.04
C GLU A 137 -8.88 0.83 9.23
N LEU A 138 -9.51 1.88 8.71
CA LEU A 138 -10.70 1.77 7.86
C LEU A 138 -10.43 0.91 6.61
N ILE A 139 -9.33 1.20 5.90
CA ILE A 139 -8.90 0.42 4.72
C ILE A 139 -8.74 -1.07 5.10
N ALA A 140 -8.09 -1.35 6.23
CA ALA A 140 -7.85 -2.71 6.69
C ALA A 140 -9.12 -3.46 7.10
N LEU A 141 -10.06 -2.79 7.80
CA LEU A 141 -11.35 -3.37 8.19
C LEU A 141 -12.18 -3.74 6.97
N LYS A 142 -12.26 -2.84 5.98
CA LYS A 142 -12.96 -3.10 4.71
C LYS A 142 -12.33 -4.26 3.95
N CYS A 143 -11.00 -4.40 3.99
CA CYS A 143 -10.32 -5.56 3.41
C CYS A 143 -10.70 -6.89 4.06
N LEU A 144 -11.02 -6.88 5.36
CA LEU A 144 -11.50 -8.05 6.09
C LEU A 144 -13.01 -8.30 5.92
N LYS A 145 -13.74 -7.43 5.21
CA LYS A 145 -15.21 -7.42 5.17
C LYS A 145 -15.83 -7.33 6.57
N ILE A 146 -15.14 -6.64 7.48
CA ILE A 146 -15.65 -6.33 8.82
C ILE A 146 -16.15 -4.90 8.77
N SER A 147 -17.47 -4.73 8.97
CA SER A 147 -18.19 -3.46 9.01
C SER A 147 -18.52 -3.04 10.43
#